data_AF-A0A1I1FF82-F1
#
_entry.id   AF-A0A1I1FF82-F1
#
_cell.length_a   1.000
_cell.length_b   1.000
_cell.length_c   1.000
_cell.angle_alpha   90.00
_cell.angle_beta   90.00
_cell.angle_gamma   90.00
#
_symmetry.space_group_name_H-M   'P 1'
#
loop_
_entity.id
_entity.type
_entity.pdbx_description
1 polymer ?
#
loop_
_entity_poly.entity_id
_entity_poly.type
_entity_poly.pdbx_seq_one_letter_code
_entity_poly.pdbx_strand_id
1 'polypeptide(L)'
;MSVLNTSAQALKGLAARDMGRKQREIFDVVLDSQRSGTQDMSLNEIRDIYESRQGRRIELGFVSARVSELVAAKRLVRLDDIRACSVTGSAVRPVCVPSEQAGLFA
;
A
#
# COMPACT_ATOMS: atom_id res chain seq x y z
N MET A 1 -40.19 12.38 1.08
CA MET A 1 -39.00 11.88 0.35
C MET A 1 -37.76 12.01 1.23
N SER A 2 -37.44 11.02 2.06
CA SER A 2 -36.29 11.08 3.02
C SER A 2 -35.44 9.80 3.02
N VAL A 3 -36.04 8.66 2.67
CA VAL A 3 -35.41 7.33 2.73
C VAL A 3 -34.29 7.11 1.70
N LEU A 4 -34.32 7.80 0.56
CA LEU A 4 -33.33 7.64 -0.52
C LEU A 4 -31.97 8.30 -0.21
N ASN A 5 -31.94 9.31 0.67
CA ASN A 5 -30.68 9.98 1.05
C ASN A 5 -29.88 9.15 2.08
N THR A 6 -30.57 8.42 2.97
CA THR A 6 -29.93 7.61 4.02
C THR A 6 -29.18 6.41 3.45
N SER A 7 -29.74 5.72 2.45
CA SER A 7 -29.09 4.55 1.84
C SER A 7 -27.84 4.92 1.03
N ALA A 8 -27.87 6.04 0.30
CA ALA A 8 -26.72 6.55 -0.44
C ALA A 8 -25.59 7.01 0.49
N GLN A 9 -25.91 7.66 1.61
CA GLN A 9 -24.92 8.06 2.62
C GLN A 9 -24.32 6.86 3.34
N ALA A 10 -25.13 5.86 3.71
CA ALA A 10 -24.64 4.61 4.32
C ALA A 10 -23.71 3.84 3.37
N LEU A 11 -24.06 3.73 2.08
CA LEU A 11 -23.22 3.08 1.07
C LEU A 11 -21.88 3.79 0.89
N LYS A 12 -21.87 5.13 0.86
CA LYS A 12 -20.63 5.93 0.83
C LYS A 12 -19.76 5.69 2.06
N GLY A 13 -20.36 5.62 3.24
CA GLY A 13 -19.65 5.32 4.49
C GLY A 13 -19.03 3.93 4.52
N LEU A 14 -19.73 2.92 4.00
CA LEU A 14 -19.20 1.55 3.86
C LEU A 14 -18.05 1.50 2.85
N ALA A 15 -18.21 2.14 1.70
CA ALA A 15 -17.16 2.22 0.69
C ALA A 15 -15.88 2.91 1.23
N ALA A 16 -16.02 4.00 1.98
CA ALA A 16 -14.90 4.68 2.63
C ALA A 16 -14.18 3.78 3.65
N ARG A 17 -14.92 3.02 4.45
CA ARG A 17 -14.36 2.06 5.41
C ARG A 17 -13.61 0.92 4.71
N ASP A 18 -14.19 0.37 3.65
CA ASP A 18 -13.56 -0.69 2.87
C ASP A 18 -12.29 -0.19 2.16
N MET A 19 -12.31 1.02 1.62
CA MET A 19 -11.12 1.66 1.05
C MET A 19 -10.02 1.85 2.09
N GLY A 20 -10.36 2.33 3.29
CA GLY A 20 -9.40 2.46 4.40
C GLY A 20 -8.81 1.13 4.84
N ARG A 21 -9.61 0.05 4.86
CA ARG A 21 -9.14 -1.31 5.14
C ARG A 21 -8.15 -1.78 4.09
N LYS A 22 -8.52 -1.69 2.81
CA LYS A 22 -7.66 -2.09 1.68
C LYS A 22 -6.35 -1.31 1.63
N GLN A 23 -6.40 -0.01 1.92
CA GLN A 23 -5.21 0.82 2.00
C GLN A 23 -4.30 0.38 3.16
N ARG A 24 -4.88 0.03 4.31
CA ARG A 24 -4.14 -0.51 5.46
C ARG A 24 -3.47 -1.84 5.12
N GLU A 25 -4.18 -2.76 4.48
CA GLU A 25 -3.60 -4.06 4.10
C GLU A 25 -2.35 -3.91 3.21
N ILE A 26 -2.38 -3.01 2.23
CA ILE A 26 -1.20 -2.73 1.37
C ILE A 26 -0.06 -2.12 2.19
N PHE A 27 -0.37 -1.19 3.09
CA PHE A 27 0.63 -0.61 3.99
C PHE A 27 1.28 -1.67 4.89
N ASP A 28 0.48 -2.56 5.48
CA ASP A 28 0.96 -3.63 6.36
C ASP A 28 1.87 -4.60 5.61
N VAL A 29 1.57 -4.92 4.34
CA VAL A 29 2.46 -5.72 3.48
C VAL A 29 3.85 -5.09 3.35
N VAL A 30 3.91 -3.79 3.06
CA VAL A 30 5.21 -3.08 2.91
C VAL A 30 5.93 -3.02 4.26
N LEU A 31 5.21 -2.63 5.32
CA LEU A 31 5.77 -2.48 6.66
C LEU A 31 6.36 -3.80 7.19
N ASP A 32 5.62 -4.90 7.08
CA ASP A 32 6.07 -6.20 7.56
C ASP A 32 7.25 -6.73 6.74
N SER A 33 7.25 -6.47 5.43
CA SER A 33 8.39 -6.83 4.58
C SER A 33 9.65 -6.06 4.99
N GLN A 34 9.52 -4.77 5.33
CA GLN A 34 10.62 -3.98 5.88
C GLN A 34 11.08 -4.45 7.25
N ARG A 35 10.16 -4.81 8.14
CA ARG A 35 10.50 -5.45 9.42
C ARG A 35 11.22 -6.78 9.27
N SER A 36 10.97 -7.48 8.15
CA SER A 36 11.63 -8.74 7.80
C SER A 36 12.96 -8.55 7.05
N GLY A 37 13.42 -7.32 6.88
CA GLY A 37 14.72 -6.98 6.27
C GLY A 37 14.69 -6.54 4.80
N THR A 38 13.50 -6.46 4.18
CA THR A 38 13.37 -5.92 2.81
C THR A 38 13.42 -4.40 2.84
N GLN A 39 14.40 -3.73 2.23
CA GLN A 39 14.51 -2.28 2.36
C GLN A 39 13.37 -1.50 1.69
N ASP A 40 12.91 -1.98 0.53
CA ASP A 40 11.91 -1.33 -0.30
C ASP A 40 11.19 -2.36 -1.18
N MET A 41 10.08 -1.97 -1.80
CA MET A 41 9.28 -2.88 -2.62
C MET A 41 8.76 -2.24 -3.91
N SER A 42 8.69 -3.03 -4.97
CA SER A 42 7.99 -2.68 -6.20
C SER A 42 6.49 -3.01 -6.11
N LEU A 43 5.68 -2.48 -7.04
CA LEU A 43 4.25 -2.80 -7.11
C LEU A 43 4.00 -4.29 -7.38
N ASN A 44 4.86 -4.94 -8.17
CA ASN A 44 4.77 -6.37 -8.45
C ASN A 44 5.08 -7.20 -7.21
N GLU A 45 6.12 -6.83 -6.47
CA GLU A 45 6.50 -7.50 -5.23
C GLU A 45 5.42 -7.34 -4.16
N ILE A 46 4.84 -6.14 -4.04
CA ILE A 46 3.72 -5.90 -3.12
C ILE A 46 2.54 -6.81 -3.47
N ARG A 47 2.17 -6.92 -4.76
CA ARG A 47 1.09 -7.79 -5.19
C ARG A 47 1.37 -9.25 -4.85
N ASP A 48 2.58 -9.73 -5.14
CA ASP A 48 2.91 -11.15 -4.98
C ASP A 48 3.02 -11.51 -3.48
N ILE A 49 3.54 -10.61 -2.63
CA ILE A 49 3.48 -10.80 -1.16
C ILE A 49 2.04 -10.69 -0.64
N TYR A 50 1.23 -9.79 -1.20
CA TYR A 50 -0.18 -9.71 -0.83
C TYR A 50 -0.91 -11.02 -1.15
N GLU A 51 -0.69 -11.57 -2.34
CA GLU A 51 -1.29 -12.83 -2.77
C GLU A 51 -0.86 -14.00 -1.90
N SER A 52 0.42 -14.11 -1.56
CA SER A 52 0.90 -15.18 -0.69
C SER A 52 0.30 -15.11 0.72
N ARG A 53 0.03 -13.91 1.24
CA ARG A 53 -0.57 -13.72 2.58
C ARG A 53 -2.08 -13.88 2.61
N GLN A 54 -2.78 -13.39 1.58
CA GLN A 54 -4.25 -13.32 1.55
C GLN A 54 -4.89 -14.44 0.74
N GLY A 55 -4.09 -15.28 0.07
CA GLY A 55 -4.56 -16.37 -0.78
C GLY A 55 -5.32 -15.92 -2.02
N ARG A 56 -5.22 -14.62 -2.38
CA ARG A 56 -5.91 -14.05 -3.55
C ARG A 56 -5.04 -13.04 -4.28
N ARG A 57 -5.02 -13.15 -5.60
CA ARG A 57 -4.34 -12.18 -6.46
C ARG A 57 -5.19 -10.92 -6.61
N ILE A 58 -4.50 -9.77 -6.66
CA ILE A 58 -5.12 -8.47 -6.92
C ILE A 58 -4.49 -7.84 -8.16
N GLU A 59 -5.27 -7.00 -8.84
CA GLU A 59 -4.80 -6.28 -10.02
C GLU A 59 -3.70 -5.26 -9.68
N LEU A 60 -2.71 -5.13 -10.56
CA LEU A 60 -1.64 -4.14 -10.37
C LEU A 60 -2.17 -2.70 -10.36
N GLY A 61 -3.21 -2.41 -11.14
CA GLY A 61 -3.87 -1.09 -11.12
C GLY A 61 -4.43 -0.76 -9.74
N PHE A 62 -4.96 -1.76 -9.03
CA PHE A 62 -5.44 -1.60 -7.67
C PHE A 62 -4.29 -1.32 -6.68
N VAL A 63 -3.20 -2.09 -6.77
CA VAL A 63 -2.00 -1.85 -5.94
C VAL A 63 -1.43 -0.46 -6.19
N SER A 64 -1.31 -0.06 -7.46
CA SER A 64 -0.81 1.25 -7.87
C SER A 64 -1.65 2.40 -7.30
N ALA A 65 -2.98 2.27 -7.34
CA ALA A 65 -3.90 3.27 -6.79
C ALA A 65 -3.72 3.41 -5.27
N ARG A 66 -3.67 2.29 -4.53
CA ARG A 66 -3.48 2.31 -3.06
C ARG A 66 -2.11 2.83 -2.66
N VAL A 67 -1.05 2.46 -3.38
CA VAL A 67 0.30 2.99 -3.14
C VAL A 67 0.34 4.49 -3.41
N SER A 68 -0.28 4.97 -4.48
CA SER A 68 -0.33 6.40 -4.78
C SER A 68 -1.06 7.20 -3.70
N GLU A 69 -2.17 6.68 -3.17
CA GLU A 69 -2.88 7.28 -2.03
C GLU A 69 -2.03 7.28 -0.75
N LEU A 70 -1.29 6.18 -0.47
CA LEU A 70 -0.39 6.09 0.67
C LEU A 70 0.79 7.07 0.56
N VAL A 71 1.32 7.27 -0.64
CA VAL A 71 2.37 8.27 -0.91
C VAL A 71 1.81 9.68 -0.73
N ALA A 72 0.62 9.97 -1.25
CA ALA A 72 -0.05 11.26 -1.04
C ALA A 72 -0.31 11.53 0.45
N ALA A 73 -0.63 10.49 1.22
CA ALA A 73 -0.78 10.55 2.68
C ALA A 73 0.55 10.55 3.45
N LYS A 74 1.70 10.59 2.76
CA LYS A 74 3.06 10.54 3.35
C LYS A 74 3.32 9.30 4.23
N ARG A 75 2.57 8.22 4.01
CA ARG A 75 2.76 6.93 4.70
C ARG A 75 3.76 6.03 3.97
N LEU A 76 3.93 6.24 2.68
CA LEU A 76 4.97 5.62 1.86
C LEU A 76 5.76 6.70 1.14
N VAL A 77 7.01 6.41 0.82
CA VAL A 77 7.89 7.27 0.02
C VAL A 77 8.34 6.50 -1.20
N ARG A 78 8.37 7.15 -2.36
CA ARG A 78 9.01 6.61 -3.57
C ARG A 78 10.49 6.91 -3.50
N LEU A 79 11.33 5.90 -3.68
CA LEU A 79 12.77 6.09 -3.77
C LEU A 79 13.14 6.55 -5.18
N ASP A 80 14.13 7.44 -5.27
CA ASP A 80 14.67 7.90 -6.55
C ASP A 80 15.60 6.86 -7.19
N ASP A 81 16.19 5.99 -6.37
CA ASP A 81 17.05 4.90 -6.81
C ASP A 81 16.26 3.87 -7.61
N ILE A 82 16.72 3.64 -8.84
CA ILE A 82 16.16 2.64 -9.72
C ILE A 82 16.86 1.32 -9.46
N ARG A 83 16.08 0.29 -9.14
CA ARG A 83 16.60 -1.09 -9.02
C ARG A 83 15.80 -2.08 -9.87
N ALA A 84 16.35 -3.26 -10.07
CA ALA A 84 15.62 -4.35 -10.70
C ALA A 84 14.54 -4.90 -9.75
N CYS A 85 13.34 -5.13 -10.28
CA CYS A 85 12.28 -5.86 -9.59
C CYS A 85 12.67 -7.33 -9.45
N SER A 86 12.52 -7.92 -8.27
CA SER A 86 12.82 -9.35 -8.05
C SER A 86 11.85 -10.29 -8.77
N VAL A 87 10.64 -9.81 -9.09
CA VAL A 87 9.62 -10.59 -9.81
C VAL A 87 9.85 -10.57 -11.33
N THR A 88 10.13 -9.40 -11.91
CA THR A 88 10.16 -9.24 -13.38
C THR A 88 11.54 -8.92 -13.95
N GLY A 89 12.53 -8.64 -13.11
CA GLY A 89 13.86 -8.15 -13.52
C GLY A 89 13.87 -6.72 -14.08
N SER A 90 12.71 -6.08 -14.22
CA SER A 90 12.59 -4.75 -14.83
C SER A 90 13.05 -3.65 -13.88
N ALA A 91 13.60 -2.57 -14.43
CA ALA A 91 13.95 -1.38 -13.69
C ALA A 91 12.70 -0.70 -13.11
N VAL A 92 12.66 -0.52 -11.79
CA VAL A 92 11.52 0.05 -11.05
C VAL A 92 12.00 1.09 -10.05
N ARG A 93 11.13 2.06 -9.77
CA ARG A 93 11.27 2.97 -8.62
C ARG A 93 10.45 2.41 -7.46
N PRO A 94 11.10 1.80 -6.46
CA PRO A 94 10.40 1.12 -5.39
C PRO A 94 9.82 2.12 -4.38
N VAL A 95 9.00 1.60 -3.47
CA VAL A 95 8.43 2.32 -2.34
C VAL A 95 8.86 1.72 -1.03
N CYS A 96 8.98 2.55 0.00
CA CYS A 96 9.25 2.14 1.37
C CYS A 96 8.38 2.92 2.35
N VAL A 97 8.14 2.36 3.52
CA VAL A 97 7.67 3.11 4.70
C VAL A 97 8.85 3.96 5.17
N PRO A 98 8.67 5.28 5.34
CA PRO A 98 9.73 6.14 5.83
C PRO A 98 10.17 5.71 7.23
N SER A 99 11.48 5.65 7.45
CA SER A 99 12.03 5.43 8.79
C SER A 99 11.73 6.67 9.65
N GLU A 100 10.89 6.51 10.66
CA GLU A 100 10.75 7.51 11.69
C GLU A 100 11.93 7.34 12.66
N GLN A 101 12.86 8.29 12.67
CA GLN A 101 13.91 8.35 13.68
C GLN A 101 13.25 8.66 15.02
N ALA A 102 12.92 7.62 15.79
CA ALA A 102 12.54 7.78 17.18
C ALA A 102 13.69 8.47 17.91
N GLY A 103 13.44 9.68 18.41
CA GLY A 103 14.45 10.62 18.90
C GLY A 103 15.56 9.94 19.68
N LEU A 104 16.74 9.88 19.06
CA LEU A 104 18.00 9.56 19.73
C LEU A 104 18.37 10.83 20.52
N PHE A 105 17.88 10.92 21.75
CA PHE A 105 18.45 11.88 22.69
C PHE A 105 19.77 11.28 23.19
N ALA A 106 20.84 12.06 23.01
CA ALA A 106 22.19 11.78 23.51
C ALA A 106 22.28 12.00 25.03
#